data_AF-A0A662T4Q3-F1
#
_entry.id   AF-A0A662T4Q3-F1
#
_cell.length_a   1.000
_cell.length_b   1.000
_cell.length_c   1.000
_cell.angle_alpha   90.00
_cell.angle_beta   90.00
_cell.angle_gamma   90.00
#
_symmetry.space_group_name_H-M   'P 1'
#
loop_
_entity.id
_entity.type
_entity.pdbx_description
1 polymer ?
#
loop_
_entity_poly.entity_id
_entity_poly.type
_entity_poly.pdbx_seq_one_letter_code
_entity_poly.pdbx_strand_id
1 'polypeptide(L)'
;MTEVATSMMKRRIREVKMPGIEAAEFFNLDYVDPKGRQLSSMEGEKVGYDMLILASTQASIAVNPDVRSHDSWIPVDKYRLNIAGYDDAYAIGDVAALPTAKTGVTAHLEA
;
A
#
# COMPACT_ATOMS: atom_id res chain seq x y z
N MET A 1 8.90 -8.17 12.71
CA MET A 1 8.25 -6.89 12.35
C MET A 1 6.71 -6.96 12.28
N THR A 2 6.10 -8.14 12.31
CA THR A 2 4.65 -8.33 12.14
C THR A 2 3.80 -7.94 13.37
N GLU A 3 4.31 -8.10 14.59
CA GLU A 3 3.50 -7.93 15.80
C GLU A 3 3.31 -6.46 16.20
N VAL A 4 4.37 -5.65 16.07
CA VAL A 4 4.35 -4.21 16.41
C VAL A 4 3.52 -3.40 15.42
N ALA A 5 3.65 -3.66 14.11
CA ALA A 5 2.83 -3.00 13.08
C ALA A 5 1.34 -3.32 13.24
N THR A 6 1.01 -4.60 13.50
CA THR A 6 -0.36 -5.04 13.77
C THR A 6 -0.92 -4.41 15.05
N SER A 7 -0.10 -4.33 16.11
CA SER A 7 -0.47 -3.66 17.37
C SER A 7 -0.78 -2.18 17.17
N MET A 8 0.06 -1.46 16.43
CA MET A 8 -0.18 -0.03 16.13
C MET A 8 -1.41 0.18 15.25
N MET A 9 -1.63 -0.65 14.24
CA MET A 9 -2.83 -0.59 13.39
C MET A 9 -4.11 -0.80 14.21
N LYS A 10 -4.14 -1.86 15.05
CA LYS A 10 -5.25 -2.14 15.97
C LYS A 10 -5.46 -1.04 17.03
N ARG A 11 -4.39 -0.32 17.41
CA ARG A 11 -4.50 0.83 18.32
C ARG A 11 -5.10 2.04 17.61
N ARG A 12 -4.65 2.33 16.39
CA ARG A 12 -5.15 3.42 15.56
C ARG A 12 -6.62 3.24 15.22
N ILE A 13 -7.06 2.05 14.82
CA ILE A 13 -8.46 1.80 14.50
C ILE A 13 -9.35 1.89 15.75
N ARG A 14 -8.86 1.43 16.92
CA ARG A 14 -9.53 1.65 18.21
C ARG A 14 -9.62 3.12 18.60
N GLU A 15 -8.59 3.91 18.32
CA GLU A 15 -8.56 5.36 18.53
C GLU A 15 -9.49 6.11 17.53
N VAL A 16 -9.72 5.54 16.34
CA VAL A 16 -10.65 6.04 15.29
C VAL A 16 -12.12 5.66 15.59
N LYS A 17 -12.45 5.16 16.79
CA LYS A 17 -13.84 5.20 17.30
C LYS A 17 -14.25 6.65 17.60
N MET A 18 -14.24 7.47 16.56
CA MET A 18 -14.83 8.80 16.52
C MET A 18 -16.34 8.58 16.44
N PRO A 19 -17.14 9.26 17.28
CA PRO A 19 -18.59 9.17 17.19
C PRO A 19 -19.07 9.46 15.77
N GLY A 20 -19.87 8.57 15.19
CA GLY A 20 -20.40 8.71 13.83
C GLY A 20 -19.52 8.20 12.70
N ILE A 21 -18.40 7.50 12.98
CA ILE A 21 -17.58 6.82 11.97
C ILE A 21 -17.64 5.31 12.18
N GLU A 22 -18.04 4.58 11.15
CA GLU A 22 -18.02 3.12 11.10
C GLU A 22 -16.76 2.63 10.37
N ALA A 23 -16.06 1.66 10.96
CA ALA A 23 -14.90 1.04 10.37
C ALA A 23 -15.24 -0.40 9.94
N ALA A 24 -15.10 -0.69 8.65
CA ALA A 24 -15.22 -2.03 8.09
C ALA A 24 -13.83 -2.62 7.86
N GLU A 25 -13.27 -3.24 8.89
CA GLU A 25 -12.11 -4.12 8.77
C GLU A 25 -12.60 -5.36 7.98
N PHE A 26 -11.96 -5.76 6.88
CA PHE A 26 -12.35 -6.88 5.99
C PHE A 26 -13.34 -6.59 4.84
N PHE A 27 -13.62 -5.33 4.50
CA PHE A 27 -14.29 -5.02 3.24
C PHE A 27 -13.27 -4.91 2.10
N ASN A 28 -13.01 -6.00 1.37
CA ASN A 28 -12.12 -5.97 0.20
C ASN A 28 -12.91 -5.54 -1.02
N LEU A 29 -12.77 -4.26 -1.42
CA LEU A 29 -13.52 -3.71 -2.56
C LEU A 29 -13.21 -4.49 -3.86
N ASP A 30 -14.26 -5.03 -4.48
CA ASP A 30 -14.21 -5.77 -5.75
C ASP A 30 -14.76 -4.93 -6.91
N TYR A 31 -15.97 -4.38 -6.73
CA TYR A 31 -16.65 -3.63 -7.77
C TYR A 31 -17.31 -2.36 -7.24
N VAL A 32 -17.25 -1.30 -8.04
CA VAL A 32 -17.96 -0.04 -7.82
C VAL A 32 -19.02 0.10 -8.90
N ASP A 33 -20.29 0.18 -8.53
CA ASP A 33 -21.40 0.59 -9.41
C ASP A 33 -21.65 2.10 -9.26
N PRO A 34 -21.18 2.94 -10.19
CA PRO A 34 -21.34 4.39 -10.08
C PRO A 34 -22.79 4.84 -10.32
N LYS A 35 -23.58 4.07 -11.06
CA LYS A 35 -24.97 4.41 -11.40
C LYS A 35 -25.91 4.02 -10.26
N GLY A 36 -25.77 2.81 -9.75
CA GLY A 36 -26.50 2.31 -8.59
C GLY A 36 -25.99 2.82 -7.25
N ARG A 37 -24.82 3.47 -7.24
CA ARG A 37 -24.14 3.98 -6.04
C ARG A 37 -23.92 2.92 -4.97
N GLN A 38 -23.36 1.79 -5.40
CA GLN A 38 -23.14 0.62 -4.55
C GLN A 38 -21.71 0.09 -4.72
N LEU A 39 -21.09 -0.25 -3.60
CA LEU A 39 -19.84 -1.00 -3.53
C LEU A 39 -20.17 -2.49 -3.33
N SER A 40 -19.42 -3.37 -3.97
CA SER A 40 -19.45 -4.81 -3.71
C SER A 40 -18.07 -5.26 -3.25
N SER A 41 -18.01 -6.08 -2.20
CA SER A 41 -16.77 -6.69 -1.73
C SER A 41 -16.55 -8.08 -2.34
N MET A 42 -15.32 -8.56 -2.28
CA MET A 42 -14.96 -9.93 -2.67
C MET A 42 -15.68 -10.99 -1.81
N GLU A 43 -16.06 -10.62 -0.59
CA GLU A 43 -16.82 -11.45 0.35
C GLU A 43 -18.33 -11.46 0.05
N GLY A 44 -18.78 -10.66 -0.91
CA GLY A 44 -20.19 -10.55 -1.32
C GLY A 44 -20.99 -9.49 -0.54
N GLU A 45 -20.32 -8.69 0.31
CA GLU A 45 -20.97 -7.58 1.01
C GLU A 45 -21.31 -6.44 0.04
N LYS A 46 -22.39 -5.72 0.35
CA LYS A 46 -22.85 -4.59 -0.45
C LYS A 46 -23.10 -3.37 0.42
N VAL A 47 -22.50 -2.24 0.03
CA VAL A 47 -22.59 -0.98 0.77
C VAL A 47 -23.03 0.13 -0.18
N GLY A 48 -24.09 0.84 0.16
CA GLY A 48 -24.52 2.04 -0.57
C GLY A 48 -23.67 3.25 -0.20
N TYR A 49 -23.46 4.19 -1.12
CA TYR A 49 -22.73 5.41 -0.84
C TYR A 49 -23.37 6.64 -1.50
N ASP A 50 -23.22 7.80 -0.88
CA ASP A 50 -23.53 9.09 -1.52
C ASP A 50 -22.30 9.73 -2.15
N MET A 51 -21.15 9.57 -1.49
CA MET A 51 -19.84 10.03 -1.94
C MET A 51 -18.80 8.92 -1.69
N LEU A 52 -18.04 8.57 -2.72
CA LEU A 52 -16.94 7.62 -2.62
C LEU A 52 -15.60 8.35 -2.74
N ILE A 53 -14.75 8.20 -1.72
CA ILE A 53 -13.34 8.57 -1.77
C ILE A 53 -12.54 7.28 -1.80
N LEU A 54 -12.02 6.93 -2.97
CA LEU A 54 -11.30 5.68 -3.18
C LEU A 54 -9.79 5.91 -3.20
N ALA A 55 -9.07 5.21 -2.32
CA ALA A 55 -7.64 4.99 -2.49
C ALA A 55 -7.46 3.77 -3.40
N SER A 56 -6.97 3.99 -4.62
CA SER A 56 -6.75 2.90 -5.57
C SER A 56 -5.64 1.96 -5.10
N THR A 57 -5.71 0.70 -5.50
CA THR A 57 -4.57 -0.21 -5.39
C THR A 57 -3.43 0.30 -6.27
N GLN A 58 -2.19 0.11 -5.80
CA GLN A 58 -1.02 0.44 -6.61
C GLN A 58 -0.90 -0.58 -7.74
N ALA A 59 -0.89 -0.10 -8.99
CA ALA A 59 -0.67 -0.96 -10.14
C ALA A 59 0.77 -1.50 -10.16
N SER A 60 0.97 -2.66 -10.78
CA SER A 60 2.31 -3.17 -11.04
C SER A 60 3.06 -2.21 -11.95
N ILE A 61 4.27 -1.82 -11.53
CA ILE A 61 5.14 -0.95 -12.31
C ILE A 61 5.88 -1.82 -13.33
N ALA A 62 5.98 -1.35 -14.57
CA ALA A 62 6.80 -1.98 -15.59
C ALA A 62 8.28 -1.77 -15.26
N VAL A 63 8.83 -2.67 -14.45
CA VAL A 63 10.25 -2.72 -14.09
C VAL A 63 10.91 -3.84 -14.89
N ASN A 64 12.18 -3.69 -15.23
CA ASN A 64 12.96 -4.75 -15.86
C ASN A 64 12.86 -6.05 -15.01
N PRO A 65 12.41 -7.17 -15.59
CA PRO A 65 12.26 -8.43 -14.87
C PRO A 65 13.55 -8.94 -14.21
N ASP A 66 14.72 -8.57 -14.74
CA ASP A 66 16.03 -9.05 -14.27
C ASP A 66 16.42 -8.45 -12.91
N VAL A 67 15.81 -7.34 -12.51
CA VAL A 67 16.18 -6.59 -11.29
C VAL A 67 15.05 -6.47 -10.28
N ARG A 68 13.88 -7.05 -10.57
CA ARG A 68 12.69 -6.93 -9.72
C ARG A 68 12.32 -8.25 -9.02
N SER A 69 11.62 -8.13 -7.90
CA SER A 69 10.96 -9.24 -7.23
C SER A 69 9.66 -9.65 -7.94
N HIS A 70 9.04 -10.74 -7.48
CA HIS A 70 7.73 -11.19 -7.97
C HIS A 70 6.65 -10.10 -7.89
N ASP A 71 6.68 -9.30 -6.82
CA ASP A 71 5.75 -8.20 -6.58
C ASP A 71 6.15 -6.90 -7.31
N SER A 72 7.11 -6.97 -8.23
CA SER A 72 7.61 -5.84 -9.04
C SER A 72 8.38 -4.74 -8.30
N TRP A 73 8.88 -5.02 -7.09
CA TRP A 73 9.80 -4.11 -6.36
C TRP A 73 11.25 -4.38 -6.73
N ILE A 74 12.13 -3.37 -6.65
CA ILE A 74 13.57 -3.55 -6.88
C ILE A 74 14.27 -3.84 -5.54
N PRO A 75 14.84 -5.05 -5.33
CA PRO A 75 15.63 -5.33 -4.14
C PRO A 75 16.91 -4.49 -4.11
N VAL A 76 17.11 -3.78 -3.01
CA VAL A 76 18.28 -2.92 -2.80
C VAL A 76 18.93 -3.18 -1.45
N ASP A 77 20.21 -2.85 -1.32
CA ASP A 77 20.84 -2.73 0.00
C ASP A 77 20.16 -1.61 0.80
N LYS A 78 19.76 -1.88 2.04
CA LYS A 78 18.98 -0.93 2.86
C LYS A 78 19.75 0.31 3.35
N TYR A 79 21.07 0.32 3.22
CA TYR A 79 21.93 1.43 3.63
C TYR A 79 22.61 2.13 2.45
N ARG A 80 22.80 1.42 1.33
CA ARG A 80 23.51 1.92 0.14
C ARG A 80 22.61 2.13 -1.07
N LEU A 81 21.41 1.52 -1.06
CA LEU A 81 20.39 1.63 -2.11
C LEU A 81 20.81 1.07 -3.48
N ASN A 82 21.97 0.42 -3.57
CA ASN A 82 22.41 -0.25 -4.78
C ASN A 82 21.59 -1.52 -5.02
N ILE A 83 21.30 -1.79 -6.30
CA ILE A 83 20.57 -2.97 -6.75
C ILE A 83 21.45 -4.20 -6.55
N ALA A 84 20.87 -5.29 -6.05
CA ALA A 84 21.61 -6.53 -5.89
C ALA A 84 22.21 -7.02 -7.22
N GLY A 85 23.52 -7.28 -7.24
CA GLY A 85 24.23 -7.75 -8.44
C GLY A 85 24.78 -6.64 -9.35
N TYR A 86 24.62 -5.37 -8.97
CA TYR A 86 25.13 -4.21 -9.72
C TYR A 86 25.89 -3.26 -8.79
N ASP A 87 27.04 -2.78 -9.26
CA ASP A 87 27.88 -1.83 -8.51
C ASP A 87 27.57 -0.37 -8.87
N ASP A 88 26.89 -0.13 -10.00
CA ASP A 88 26.63 1.18 -10.60
C ASP A 88 25.13 1.46 -10.82
N ALA A 89 24.25 0.63 -10.25
CA ALA A 89 22.81 0.78 -10.34
C ALA A 89 22.16 0.89 -8.96
N TYR A 90 21.19 1.81 -8.84
CA TYR A 90 20.51 2.16 -7.59
C TYR A 90 19.01 2.29 -7.82
N ALA A 91 18.22 2.05 -6.78
CA ALA A 91 16.79 2.34 -6.80
C ALA A 91 16.35 3.01 -5.50
N ILE A 92 15.52 4.04 -5.62
CA ILE A 92 14.97 4.83 -4.52
C ILE A 92 13.47 5.04 -4.70
N GLY A 93 12.81 5.52 -3.67
CA GLY A 93 11.40 5.83 -3.60
C GLY A 93 10.51 4.59 -3.51
N ASP A 94 9.30 4.72 -4.06
CA ASP A 94 8.27 3.70 -3.96
C ASP A 94 8.70 2.34 -4.52
N VAL A 95 9.49 2.34 -5.60
CA VAL A 95 9.91 1.12 -6.30
C VAL A 95 10.95 0.30 -5.52
N ALA A 96 11.72 0.92 -4.63
CA ALA A 96 12.75 0.24 -3.86
C ALA A 96 12.12 -0.69 -2.81
N ALA A 97 12.59 -1.92 -2.66
CA ALA A 97 12.03 -2.91 -1.74
C ALA A 97 12.44 -2.68 -0.26
N LEU A 98 12.38 -1.43 0.20
CA LEU A 98 12.70 -1.03 1.57
C LEU A 98 11.48 -1.19 2.50
N PRO A 99 11.67 -1.72 3.72
CA PRO A 99 10.59 -1.98 4.68
C PRO A 99 10.22 -0.70 5.48
N THR A 100 9.96 0.38 4.77
CA THR A 100 9.57 1.68 5.31
C THR A 100 8.40 2.25 4.52
N ALA A 101 7.75 3.28 5.07
CA ALA A 101 6.63 3.93 4.41
C ALA A 101 7.04 4.54 3.07
N LYS A 102 6.21 4.36 2.05
CA LYS A 102 6.39 4.94 0.71
C LYS A 102 5.88 6.37 0.72
N THR A 103 6.78 7.29 1.06
CA THR A 103 6.44 8.70 1.24
C THR A 103 7.51 9.60 0.64
N GLY A 104 7.13 10.83 0.32
CA GLY A 104 8.09 11.84 -0.15
C GLY A 104 9.19 12.14 0.87
N VAL A 105 8.91 12.04 2.18
CA VAL A 105 9.94 12.21 3.22
C VAL A 105 10.94 11.06 3.19
N THR A 106 10.47 9.83 3.04
CA THR A 106 11.34 8.67 2.89
C THR A 106 12.24 8.81 1.66
N ALA A 107 11.65 9.14 0.51
CA ALA A 107 12.41 9.35 -0.72
C ALA A 107 13.43 10.48 -0.60
N HIS A 108 13.13 11.53 0.17
CA HIS A 108 14.10 12.59 0.48
C HIS A 108 15.26 12.10 1.34
N LEU A 109 15.02 11.20 2.29
CA LEU A 109 16.08 10.61 3.13
C LEU A 109 16.93 9.57 2.40
N GLU A 110 16.47 9.09 1.25
CA GLU A 110 17.18 8.15 0.39
C GLU A 110 18.14 8.85 -0.61
N ALA A 111 18.02 10.17 -0.80
CA ALA A 111 18.79 10.97 -1.76
C ALA A 111 19.96 11.72 -1.12
#